data_AF-V4KTC2-F1
#
_entry.id   AF-V4KTC2-F1
#
_cell.length_a   1.000
_cell.length_b   1.000
_cell.length_c   1.000
_cell.angle_alpha   90.00
_cell.angle_beta   90.00
_cell.angle_gamma   90.00
#
_symmetry.space_group_name_H-M   'P 1'
#
loop_
_entity.id
_entity.type
_entity.pdbx_description
1 polymer ?
#
loop_
_entity_poly.entity_id
_entity_poly.type
_entity_poly.pdbx_seq_one_letter_code
_entity_poly.pdbx_strand_id
1 'polypeptide(L)'
;MVECHRSSGWDNIMRKEYGKALRDAFDRQMKAKLPAFRPLKTESMYIFPGEQVYYRMPREPINCIIILVPSRTDTDEFTIEIGWSKLGRFPECMRPCLEPPTSARAEFEQPEYICRLSHLWGREDVWWRVGSAAKLDLLNPEDQVKALMARVRSVSPEEAKAAVRGPVDEAISQITAYAVPYLDEFARSQGAV
;
A
#
# COMPACT_ATOMS: atom_id res chain seq x y z
N MET A 1 -21.63 35.29 -14.82
CA MET A 1 -21.45 34.38 -13.67
C MET A 1 -20.89 33.09 -14.24
N VAL A 2 -19.59 32.85 -14.10
CA VAL A 2 -18.94 31.66 -14.66
C VAL A 2 -18.96 30.61 -13.56
N GLU A 3 -19.80 29.58 -13.73
CA GLU A 3 -19.75 28.38 -12.88
C GLU A 3 -18.44 27.65 -13.15
N CYS A 4 -17.46 27.94 -12.30
CA CYS A 4 -16.22 27.19 -12.22
C CYS A 4 -16.58 25.80 -11.66
N HIS A 5 -16.85 24.85 -12.56
CA HIS A 5 -16.86 23.43 -12.22
C HIS A 5 -15.49 23.08 -11.64
N ARG A 6 -15.39 23.05 -10.31
CA ARG A 6 -14.30 22.37 -9.63
C ARG A 6 -14.46 20.89 -9.95
N SER A 7 -13.89 20.45 -11.07
CA SER A 7 -13.52 19.05 -11.25
C SER A 7 -12.59 18.74 -10.08
N SER A 8 -13.15 18.08 -9.08
CA SER A 8 -12.40 17.51 -7.98
C SER A 8 -11.38 16.56 -8.61
N GLY A 9 -10.10 16.91 -8.56
CA GLY A 9 -8.98 16.10 -9.07
C GLY A 9 -8.76 14.76 -8.34
N TRP A 10 -9.85 14.19 -7.83
CA TRP A 10 -9.97 12.93 -7.13
C TRP A 10 -10.61 11.83 -8.00
N ASP A 11 -10.97 12.13 -9.26
CA ASP A 11 -11.67 11.20 -10.17
C ASP A 11 -10.75 10.16 -10.86
N ASN A 12 -9.43 10.23 -10.66
CA ASN A 12 -8.45 9.29 -11.25
C ASN A 12 -7.95 8.26 -10.23
N ILE A 13 -8.86 7.64 -9.48
CA ILE A 13 -8.53 6.54 -8.57
C ILE A 13 -8.78 5.21 -9.30
N MET A 14 -7.98 4.19 -8.99
CA MET A 14 -8.23 2.77 -9.33
C MET A 14 -9.73 2.46 -9.43
N ARG A 15 -10.14 1.72 -10.47
CA ARG A 15 -11.56 1.47 -10.74
C ARG A 15 -12.28 0.92 -9.50
N LYS A 16 -13.48 1.46 -9.24
CA LYS A 16 -14.25 1.22 -8.01
C LYS A 16 -14.36 -0.25 -7.62
N GLU A 17 -14.67 -1.13 -8.57
CA GLU A 17 -14.84 -2.57 -8.30
C GLU A 17 -13.52 -3.23 -7.89
N TYR A 18 -12.41 -2.90 -8.54
CA TYR A 18 -11.10 -3.38 -8.11
C TYR A 18 -10.69 -2.79 -6.77
N GLY A 19 -10.89 -1.50 -6.54
CA GLY A 19 -10.55 -0.86 -5.27
C GLY A 19 -11.31 -1.48 -4.09
N LYS A 20 -12.60 -1.78 -4.27
CA LYS A 20 -13.40 -2.49 -3.26
C LYS A 20 -12.88 -3.92 -3.04
N ALA A 21 -12.73 -4.68 -4.13
CA ALA A 21 -12.26 -6.06 -4.05
C ALA A 21 -10.86 -6.17 -3.42
N LEU A 22 -9.95 -5.23 -3.75
CA LEU A 22 -8.61 -5.13 -3.21
C LEU A 22 -8.63 -4.95 -1.70
N ARG A 23 -9.36 -3.94 -1.21
CA ARG A 23 -9.48 -3.66 0.24
C ARG A 23 -10.09 -4.83 1.01
N ASP A 24 -11.14 -5.45 0.46
CA ASP A 24 -11.81 -6.59 1.10
C ASP A 24 -10.90 -7.83 1.16
N ALA A 25 -10.13 -8.09 0.09
CA ALA A 25 -9.20 -9.21 0.03
C ALA A 25 -7.99 -8.99 0.95
N PHE A 26 -7.41 -7.79 0.92
CA PHE A 26 -6.26 -7.43 1.74
C PHE A 26 -6.61 -7.47 3.23
N ASP A 27 -7.74 -6.88 3.63
CA ASP A 27 -8.20 -6.89 5.03
C ASP A 27 -8.41 -8.32 5.56
N ARG A 28 -9.01 -9.18 4.74
CA ARG A 28 -9.20 -10.59 5.10
C ARG A 28 -7.87 -11.31 5.32
N GLN A 29 -6.89 -11.11 4.43
CA GLN A 29 -5.57 -11.73 4.54
C GLN A 29 -4.78 -11.18 5.74
N MET A 30 -4.80 -9.86 5.97
CA MET A 30 -4.16 -9.24 7.13
C MET A 30 -4.72 -9.81 8.44
N LYS A 31 -6.04 -9.89 8.57
CA LYS A 31 -6.69 -10.49 9.76
C LYS A 31 -6.33 -11.96 9.96
N ALA A 32 -6.26 -12.72 8.87
CA ALA A 32 -6.01 -14.16 8.94
C ALA A 32 -4.54 -14.50 9.25
N LYS A 33 -3.60 -13.80 8.61
CA LYS A 33 -2.17 -14.14 8.65
C LYS A 33 -1.36 -13.28 9.62
N LEU A 34 -1.78 -12.04 9.87
CA LEU A 34 -1.05 -11.06 10.67
C LEU A 34 -1.95 -10.42 11.74
N PRO A 35 -2.59 -11.21 12.63
CA PRO A 35 -3.61 -10.73 13.56
C PRO A 35 -3.09 -9.71 14.60
N ALA A 36 -1.78 -9.61 14.77
CA ALA A 36 -1.15 -8.59 15.62
C ALA A 36 -1.27 -7.17 15.02
N PHE A 37 -1.45 -7.05 13.71
CA PHE A 37 -1.69 -5.80 13.01
C PHE A 37 -3.19 -5.53 12.89
N ARG A 38 -3.68 -4.53 13.60
CA ARG A 38 -5.09 -4.14 13.64
C ARG A 38 -5.36 -2.97 12.69
N PRO A 39 -6.56 -2.87 12.09
CA PRO A 39 -6.92 -1.69 11.31
C PRO A 39 -6.85 -0.42 12.16
N LEU A 40 -6.17 0.61 11.66
CA LEU A 40 -6.15 1.94 12.27
C LEU A 40 -7.35 2.74 11.76
N LYS A 41 -8.24 3.13 12.69
CA LYS A 41 -9.37 4.03 12.40
C LYS A 41 -9.01 5.42 12.92
N THR A 42 -8.28 6.19 12.14
CA THR A 42 -7.97 7.59 12.45
C THR A 42 -8.17 8.44 11.22
N GLU A 43 -8.54 9.69 11.44
CA GLU A 43 -8.43 10.73 10.42
C GLU A 43 -7.03 11.32 10.51
N SER A 44 -6.33 11.40 9.38
CA SER A 44 -5.04 12.08 9.26
C SER A 44 -4.94 12.63 7.85
N MET A 45 -4.43 13.86 7.70
CA MET A 45 -4.16 14.46 6.39
C MET A 45 -3.10 13.68 5.59
N TYR A 46 -2.35 12.79 6.26
CA TYR A 46 -1.34 11.93 5.67
C TYR A 46 -1.88 10.57 5.21
N ILE A 47 -3.17 10.28 5.42
CA ILE A 47 -3.85 9.08 4.92
C ILE A 47 -4.71 9.50 3.72
N PHE A 48 -4.40 8.94 2.55
CA PHE A 48 -5.08 9.28 1.30
C PHE A 48 -6.35 8.43 1.10
N PRO A 49 -7.34 8.95 0.34
CA PRO A 49 -8.54 8.19 0.01
C PRO A 49 -8.23 6.84 -0.62
N GLY A 50 -8.86 5.79 -0.10
CA GLY A 50 -8.71 4.42 -0.59
C GLY A 50 -7.60 3.62 0.09
N GLU A 51 -6.71 4.27 0.84
CA GLU A 51 -5.69 3.57 1.64
C GLU A 51 -6.33 2.80 2.80
N GLN A 52 -5.66 1.72 3.22
CA GLN A 52 -5.95 1.04 4.47
C GLN A 52 -4.68 0.96 5.30
N VAL A 53 -4.77 1.43 6.54
CA VAL A 53 -3.66 1.44 7.49
C VAL A 53 -3.89 0.35 8.53
N TYR A 54 -2.86 -0.46 8.76
CA TYR A 54 -2.80 -1.44 9.82
C TYR A 54 -1.65 -1.10 10.75
N TYR A 55 -1.85 -1.23 12.05
CA TYR A 55 -0.84 -0.93 13.04
C TYR A 55 -0.72 -2.04 14.09
N ARG A 56 0.48 -2.17 14.64
CA ARG A 56 0.79 -2.98 15.81
C ARG A 56 1.58 -2.12 16.78
N MET A 57 1.25 -2.17 18.06
CA MET A 57 1.95 -1.43 19.11
C MET A 57 2.79 -2.41 19.93
N PRO A 58 4.09 -2.59 19.63
CA PRO A 58 4.96 -3.45 20.43
C PRO A 58 5.16 -2.91 21.85
N ARG A 59 5.19 -1.59 22.01
CA ARG A 59 5.31 -0.88 23.28
C ARG A 59 4.80 0.54 23.09
N GLU A 60 4.10 1.10 24.07
CA GLU A 60 3.70 2.50 24.01
C GLU A 60 4.92 3.44 24.16
N PRO A 61 5.07 4.50 23.35
CA PRO A 61 4.15 5.01 22.31
C PRO A 61 4.52 4.57 20.86
N ILE A 62 5.23 3.46 20.69
CA ILE A 62 5.75 3.00 19.40
C ILE A 62 4.66 2.26 18.62
N ASN A 63 4.33 2.76 17.43
CA ASN A 63 3.46 2.12 16.45
C ASN A 63 4.28 1.62 15.26
N CYS A 64 4.19 0.34 14.94
CA CYS A 64 4.62 -0.24 13.66
C CYS A 64 3.44 -0.26 12.69
N ILE A 65 3.65 0.09 11.42
CA ILE A 65 2.57 0.41 10.48
C ILE A 65 2.80 -0.29 9.14
N ILE A 66 1.71 -0.78 8.55
CA ILE A 66 1.61 -1.31 7.19
C ILE A 66 0.46 -0.57 6.50
N ILE A 67 0.70 -0.07 5.29
CA ILE A 67 -0.25 0.74 4.54
C ILE A 67 -0.45 0.12 3.17
N LEU A 68 -1.70 -0.22 2.85
CA LEU A 68 -2.13 -0.51 1.50
C LEU A 68 -2.33 0.80 0.75
N VAL A 69 -1.61 0.99 -0.37
CA VAL A 69 -1.63 2.22 -1.17
C VAL A 69 -2.10 1.91 -2.58
N PRO A 70 -3.41 2.07 -2.89
CA PRO A 70 -3.90 2.02 -4.26
C PRO A 70 -3.36 3.21 -5.08
N SER A 71 -3.15 3.00 -6.39
CA SER A 71 -2.72 4.08 -7.27
C SER A 71 -3.78 5.17 -7.41
N ARG A 72 -3.27 6.40 -7.57
CA ARG A 72 -4.03 7.65 -7.75
C ARG A 72 -3.93 8.21 -9.16
N THR A 73 -3.39 7.45 -10.10
CA THR A 73 -3.15 7.86 -11.50
C THR A 73 -4.01 7.08 -12.50
N ASP A 74 -5.18 6.59 -12.06
CA ASP A 74 -6.07 5.70 -12.82
C ASP A 74 -5.34 4.49 -13.43
N THR A 75 -4.29 4.04 -12.75
CA THR A 75 -3.66 2.74 -13.00
C THR A 75 -4.28 1.73 -12.03
N ASP A 76 -4.74 0.59 -12.55
CA ASP A 76 -5.28 -0.48 -11.73
C ASP A 76 -4.13 -1.23 -11.06
N GLU A 77 -3.48 -0.60 -10.10
CA GLU A 77 -2.35 -1.12 -9.36
C GLU A 77 -2.31 -0.59 -7.93
N PHE A 78 -1.53 -1.24 -7.09
CA PHE A 78 -1.31 -0.83 -5.70
C PHE A 78 0.11 -1.15 -5.27
N THR A 79 0.53 -0.56 -4.17
CA THR A 79 1.79 -0.86 -3.50
C THR A 79 1.59 -0.90 -1.99
N ILE A 80 2.63 -1.29 -1.27
CA ILE A 80 2.64 -1.38 0.18
C ILE A 80 3.72 -0.45 0.71
N GLU A 81 3.34 0.36 1.68
CA GLU A 81 4.29 1.11 2.50
C GLU A 81 4.33 0.54 3.91
N ILE A 82 5.48 0.68 4.55
CA ILE A 82 5.71 0.21 5.92
C ILE A 82 6.51 1.24 6.70
N GLY A 83 6.41 1.20 8.02
CA GLY A 83 7.20 2.09 8.85
C GLY A 83 6.76 2.15 10.29
N TRP A 84 7.04 3.26 10.95
CA TRP A 84 6.71 3.46 12.35
C TRP A 84 6.50 4.93 12.73
N SER A 85 5.90 5.13 13.89
CA SER A 85 5.95 6.37 14.65
C SER A 85 6.29 6.04 16.11
N LYS A 86 7.26 6.76 16.68
CA LYS A 86 7.59 6.74 18.12
C LYS A 86 6.74 7.72 18.93
N LEU A 87 5.70 8.32 18.33
CA LEU A 87 4.93 9.43 18.93
C LEU A 87 3.49 9.04 19.28
N GLY A 88 3.12 7.75 19.20
CA GLY A 88 1.78 7.27 19.56
C GLY A 88 0.67 7.63 18.56
N ARG A 89 1.02 8.28 17.44
CA ARG A 89 0.10 8.69 16.38
C ARG A 89 0.50 8.10 15.02
N PHE A 90 -0.28 8.39 13.99
CA PHE A 90 0.12 8.10 12.62
C PHE A 90 1.30 9.02 12.22
N PRO A 91 2.29 8.55 11.44
CA PRO A 91 3.41 9.35 10.96
C PRO A 91 2.95 10.61 10.24
N GLU A 92 3.51 11.76 10.63
CA GLU A 92 3.28 13.06 9.99
C GLU A 92 4.51 13.46 9.16
N CYS A 93 5.13 12.48 8.51
CA CYS A 93 6.26 12.67 7.60
C CYS A 93 5.80 12.68 6.13
N MET A 94 6.65 13.17 5.24
CA MET A 94 6.47 12.95 3.80
C MET A 94 6.52 11.45 3.51
N ARG A 95 5.54 10.94 2.73
CA ARG A 95 5.41 9.50 2.42
C ARG A 95 5.56 9.23 0.91
N PRO A 96 6.38 8.25 0.51
CA PRO A 96 7.43 7.63 1.34
C PRO A 96 8.52 8.64 1.72
N CYS A 97 9.30 8.35 2.75
CA CYS A 97 10.54 9.06 3.05
C CYS A 97 11.52 8.92 1.87
N LEU A 98 12.30 9.97 1.62
CA LEU A 98 13.25 10.00 0.49
C LEU A 98 14.39 8.98 0.63
N GLU A 99 14.83 8.75 1.87
CA GLU A 99 15.93 7.84 2.18
C GLU A 99 15.39 6.40 2.30
N PRO A 100 15.84 5.45 1.46
CA PRO A 100 15.45 4.06 1.58
C PRO A 100 16.10 3.41 2.82
N PRO A 101 15.57 2.26 3.30
CA PRO A 101 16.17 1.52 4.40
C PRO A 101 17.62 1.14 4.08
N THR A 102 18.47 1.23 5.09
CA THR A 102 19.90 0.95 4.96
C THR A 102 20.27 -0.34 5.69
N SER A 103 21.38 -0.97 5.31
CA SER A 103 21.90 -2.12 6.08
C SER A 103 22.38 -1.71 7.47
N ALA A 104 22.80 -0.46 7.65
CA ALA A 104 23.23 0.11 8.92
C ALA A 104 22.06 0.52 9.84
N ARG A 105 20.82 0.47 9.34
CA ARG A 105 19.60 0.84 10.07
C ARG A 105 19.61 2.25 10.66
N ALA A 106 20.31 3.19 10.01
CA ALA A 106 20.38 4.58 10.46
C ALA A 106 18.98 5.20 10.60
N GLU A 107 18.05 4.76 9.75
CA GLU A 107 16.65 5.17 9.80
C GLU A 107 15.96 4.85 11.13
N PHE A 108 16.37 3.80 11.88
CA PHE A 108 15.74 3.42 13.15
C PHE A 108 15.83 4.51 14.22
N GLU A 109 16.77 5.45 14.10
CA GLU A 109 16.86 6.60 15.00
C GLU A 109 15.77 7.65 14.73
N GLN A 110 15.20 7.67 13.52
CA GLN A 110 14.18 8.63 13.14
C GLN A 110 12.92 8.47 13.99
N PRO A 111 12.33 9.56 14.50
CA PRO A 111 11.08 9.52 15.26
C PRO A 111 9.94 8.87 14.48
N GLU A 112 9.90 9.12 13.17
CA GLU A 112 8.91 8.60 12.25
C GLU A 112 9.60 8.27 10.93
N TYR A 113 9.19 7.17 10.30
CA TYR A 113 9.76 6.73 9.04
C TYR A 113 8.72 5.90 8.30
N ILE A 114 8.57 6.11 7.00
CA ILE A 114 7.73 5.30 6.12
C ILE A 114 8.50 5.08 4.81
N CYS A 115 8.54 3.85 4.32
CA CYS A 115 9.17 3.52 3.04
C CYS A 115 8.33 2.54 2.22
N ARG A 116 8.65 2.41 0.94
CA ARG A 116 8.12 1.35 0.09
C ARG A 116 8.62 0.00 0.60
N LEU A 117 7.69 -0.94 0.76
CA LEU A 117 8.01 -2.30 1.17
C LEU A 117 9.08 -2.95 0.27
N SER A 118 9.06 -2.65 -1.04
CA SER A 118 9.98 -3.25 -2.01
C SER A 118 11.46 -2.93 -1.79
N HIS A 119 11.76 -1.82 -1.10
CA HIS A 119 13.14 -1.48 -0.77
C HIS A 119 13.80 -2.53 0.15
N LEU A 120 13.02 -3.29 0.92
CA LEU A 120 13.56 -4.33 1.80
C LEU A 120 14.14 -5.55 1.08
N TRP A 121 13.81 -5.78 -0.20
CA TRP A 121 14.37 -6.87 -1.00
C TRP A 121 15.07 -6.39 -2.27
N GLY A 122 15.53 -5.13 -2.27
CA GLY A 122 16.38 -4.59 -3.33
C GLY A 122 15.66 -4.33 -4.66
N ARG A 123 14.33 -4.14 -4.65
CA ARG A 123 13.59 -3.67 -5.83
C ARG A 123 13.12 -2.24 -5.64
N GLU A 124 13.42 -1.42 -6.64
CA GLU A 124 12.89 -0.06 -6.74
C GLU A 124 11.38 -0.12 -7.05
N ASP A 125 10.59 0.63 -6.29
CA ASP A 125 9.17 0.98 -6.49
C ASP A 125 8.28 -0.11 -7.13
N VAL A 126 8.00 -1.19 -6.40
CA VAL A 126 7.11 -2.26 -6.90
C VAL A 126 5.63 -1.86 -6.78
N TRP A 127 4.94 -1.89 -7.92
CA TRP A 127 3.49 -1.76 -8.03
C TRP A 127 2.87 -3.05 -8.56
N TRP A 128 1.98 -3.65 -7.78
CA TRP A 128 1.22 -4.83 -8.18
C TRP A 128 0.03 -4.40 -9.03
N ARG A 129 0.10 -4.71 -10.33
CA ARG A 129 -1.01 -4.52 -11.25
C ARG A 129 -2.12 -5.53 -10.98
N VAL A 130 -3.36 -5.09 -11.17
CA VAL A 130 -4.55 -5.94 -11.10
C VAL A 130 -5.28 -5.97 -12.44
N GLY A 131 -6.07 -7.02 -12.64
CA GLY A 131 -6.90 -7.16 -13.82
C GLY A 131 -6.11 -7.47 -15.08
N SER A 132 -6.67 -7.09 -16.23
CA SER A 132 -6.07 -7.33 -17.55
C SER A 132 -4.71 -6.67 -17.71
N ALA A 133 -4.48 -5.51 -17.09
CA ALA A 133 -3.21 -4.77 -17.16
C ALA A 133 -2.03 -5.55 -16.55
N ALA A 134 -2.29 -6.50 -15.65
CA ALA A 134 -1.25 -7.34 -15.05
C ALA A 134 -0.60 -8.33 -16.04
N LYS A 135 -1.27 -8.61 -17.17
CA LYS A 135 -0.82 -9.61 -18.15
C LYS A 135 -0.23 -8.99 -19.42
N LEU A 136 -0.16 -7.67 -19.49
CA LEU A 136 0.20 -6.94 -20.70
C LEU A 136 1.64 -6.45 -20.62
N ASP A 137 2.37 -6.64 -21.71
CA ASP A 137 3.67 -6.01 -21.90
C ASP A 137 3.46 -4.61 -22.50
N LEU A 138 3.60 -3.58 -21.69
CA LEU A 138 3.38 -2.20 -22.15
C LEU A 138 4.49 -1.70 -23.09
N LEU A 139 5.57 -2.45 -23.28
CA LEU A 139 6.56 -2.16 -24.33
C LEU A 139 6.09 -2.67 -25.70
N ASN A 140 5.11 -3.57 -25.74
CA ASN A 140 4.50 -4.07 -26.97
C ASN A 140 3.32 -3.18 -27.41
N PRO A 141 3.34 -2.59 -28.62
CA PRO A 141 2.26 -1.74 -29.12
C PRO A 141 0.88 -2.40 -29.16
N GLU A 142 0.78 -3.70 -29.44
CA GLU A 142 -0.52 -4.39 -29.45
C GLU A 142 -1.12 -4.47 -28.05
N ASP A 143 -0.28 -4.69 -27.05
CA ASP A 143 -0.68 -4.78 -25.66
C ASP A 143 -1.01 -3.40 -25.08
N GLN A 144 -0.40 -2.32 -25.59
CA GLN A 144 -0.84 -0.95 -25.28
C GLN A 144 -2.27 -0.69 -25.76
N VAL A 145 -2.61 -1.12 -26.99
CA VAL A 145 -3.99 -1.00 -27.51
C VAL A 145 -4.96 -1.83 -26.67
N LYS A 146 -4.61 -3.08 -26.32
CA LYS A 146 -5.42 -3.92 -25.44
C LYS A 146 -5.60 -3.29 -24.06
N ALA A 147 -4.56 -2.66 -23.50
CA ALA A 147 -4.63 -1.97 -22.21
C ALA A 147 -5.64 -0.82 -22.28
N LEU A 148 -5.60 -0.02 -23.34
CA LEU A 148 -6.55 1.08 -23.55
C LEU A 148 -7.99 0.56 -23.65
N MET A 149 -8.23 -0.47 -24.46
CA MET A 149 -9.57 -1.06 -24.61
C MET A 149 -10.10 -1.65 -23.30
N ALA A 150 -9.22 -2.24 -22.49
CA ALA A 150 -9.60 -2.84 -21.21
C ALA A 150 -9.99 -1.81 -20.13
N ARG A 151 -9.59 -0.53 -20.29
CA ARG A 151 -10.01 0.55 -19.37
C ARG A 151 -11.47 0.95 -19.59
N VAL A 152 -11.95 0.87 -20.83
CA VAL A 152 -13.34 1.23 -21.19
C VAL A 152 -14.32 0.11 -20.82
N ARG A 153 -13.84 -1.13 -20.75
CA ARG A 153 -14.68 -2.27 -20.36
C ARG A 153 -15.08 -2.19 -18.88
N SER A 154 -16.37 -2.39 -18.61
CA SER A 154 -16.88 -2.56 -17.25
C SER A 154 -16.35 -3.86 -16.63
N VAL A 155 -15.97 -3.78 -15.36
CA VAL A 155 -15.46 -4.92 -14.58
C VAL A 155 -16.58 -5.38 -13.66
N SER A 156 -16.91 -6.67 -13.71
CA SER A 156 -17.88 -7.24 -12.76
C SER A 156 -17.25 -7.40 -11.36
N PRO A 157 -18.04 -7.39 -10.28
CA PRO A 157 -17.52 -7.63 -8.94
C PRO A 157 -16.77 -8.98 -8.80
N GLU A 158 -17.22 -10.02 -9.49
CA GLU A 158 -16.63 -11.36 -9.49
C GLU A 158 -15.27 -11.36 -10.21
N GLU A 159 -15.20 -10.70 -11.37
CA GLU A 159 -13.95 -10.50 -12.11
C GLU A 159 -12.94 -9.70 -11.28
N ALA A 160 -13.40 -8.65 -10.60
CA ALA A 160 -12.56 -7.86 -9.71
C ALA A 160 -11.99 -8.69 -8.56
N LYS A 161 -12.81 -9.49 -7.89
CA LYS A 161 -12.38 -10.40 -6.81
C LYS A 161 -11.35 -11.42 -7.29
N ALA A 162 -11.56 -12.00 -8.47
CA ALA A 162 -10.63 -12.97 -9.04
C ALA A 162 -9.28 -12.31 -9.40
N ALA A 163 -9.32 -11.11 -9.97
CA ALA A 163 -8.15 -10.39 -10.44
C ALA A 163 -7.22 -9.91 -9.32
N VAL A 164 -7.76 -9.50 -8.17
CA VAL A 164 -6.95 -8.98 -7.05
C VAL A 164 -6.30 -10.09 -6.23
N ARG A 165 -6.83 -11.32 -6.29
CA ARG A 165 -6.43 -12.42 -5.38
C ARG A 165 -4.95 -12.73 -5.44
N GLY A 166 -4.41 -12.98 -6.65
CA GLY A 166 -2.99 -13.29 -6.85
C GLY A 166 -2.06 -12.18 -6.34
N PRO A 167 -2.23 -10.93 -6.83
CA PRO A 167 -1.48 -9.78 -6.34
C PRO A 167 -1.52 -9.58 -4.82
N VAL A 168 -2.70 -9.73 -4.19
CA VAL A 168 -2.84 -9.62 -2.74
C VAL A 168 -2.13 -10.76 -2.01
N ASP A 169 -2.26 -12.00 -2.47
CA ASP A 169 -1.59 -13.15 -1.87
C ASP A 169 -0.06 -13.00 -1.94
N GLU A 170 0.46 -12.46 -3.05
CA GLU A 170 1.87 -12.12 -3.21
C GLU A 170 2.29 -11.00 -2.25
N ALA A 171 1.58 -9.87 -2.25
CA ALA A 171 1.89 -8.73 -1.36
C ALA A 171 1.91 -9.15 0.12
N ILE A 172 0.97 -9.98 0.56
CA ILE A 172 0.92 -10.49 1.94
C ILE A 172 2.10 -11.43 2.23
N SER A 173 2.52 -12.24 1.25
CA SER A 173 3.71 -13.07 1.39
C SER A 173 4.96 -12.19 1.54
N GLN A 174 5.07 -11.10 0.79
CA GLN A 174 6.17 -10.13 0.91
C GLN A 174 6.16 -9.38 2.24
N ILE A 175 4.98 -8.99 2.74
CA ILE A 175 4.82 -8.39 4.07
C ILE A 175 5.34 -9.37 5.14
N THR A 176 4.95 -10.63 5.05
CA THR A 176 5.34 -11.65 6.03
C THR A 176 6.85 -11.93 5.98
N ALA A 177 7.42 -11.98 4.77
CA ALA A 177 8.83 -12.30 4.56
C ALA A 177 9.77 -11.14 4.91
N TYR A 178 9.35 -9.89 4.66
CA TYR A 178 10.24 -8.72 4.75
C TYR A 178 9.74 -7.65 5.72
N ALA A 179 8.48 -7.25 5.66
CA ALA A 179 7.97 -6.18 6.51
C ALA A 179 7.98 -6.56 7.99
N VAL A 180 7.45 -7.74 8.32
CA VAL A 180 7.30 -8.17 9.73
C VAL A 180 8.67 -8.31 10.40
N PRO A 181 9.66 -9.03 9.82
CA PRO A 181 10.99 -9.13 10.42
C PRO A 181 11.67 -7.76 10.58
N TYR A 182 11.53 -6.87 9.61
CA TYR A 182 12.10 -5.53 9.66
C TYR A 182 11.47 -4.67 10.78
N LEU A 183 10.13 -4.70 10.92
CA LEU A 183 9.42 -4.00 11.98
C LEU A 183 9.69 -4.61 13.36
N ASP A 184 9.92 -5.93 13.44
CA ASP A 184 10.35 -6.60 14.67
C ASP A 184 11.79 -6.21 15.05
N GLU A 185 12.68 -6.06 14.07
CA GLU A 185 14.06 -5.57 14.26
C GLU A 185 14.05 -4.14 14.80
N PHE A 186 13.24 -3.27 14.22
CA PHE A 186 13.00 -1.92 14.73
C PHE A 186 12.47 -1.97 16.17
N ALA A 187 11.42 -2.74 16.45
CA ALA A 187 10.86 -2.83 17.80
C ALA A 187 11.92 -3.28 18.83
N ARG A 188 12.74 -4.27 18.50
CA ARG A 188 13.86 -4.72 19.36
C ARG A 188 14.89 -3.62 19.60
N SER A 189 15.27 -2.86 18.56
CA SER A 189 16.27 -1.79 18.71
C SER A 189 15.78 -0.67 19.64
N GLN A 190 14.46 -0.48 19.75
CA GLN A 190 13.84 0.48 20.67
C GLN A 190 13.55 -0.09 22.07
N GLY A 191 14.02 -1.31 22.39
CA GLY A 191 13.75 -1.95 23.68
C GLY A 191 12.26 -2.30 23.88
N ALA A 192 11.58 -2.67 22.79
CA ALA A 192 10.19 -3.09 22.77
C ALA A 192 10.08 -4.58 22.43
N VAL A 193 10.65 -5.44 23.28
CA VAL A 193 10.40 -6.90 23.37
C VAL A 193 10.57 -7.35 24.81
#